data_AF-A0A821FP87-F1
#
_entry.id   AF-A0A821FP87-F1
#
_cell.length_a   1.000
_cell.length_b   1.000
_cell.length_c   1.000
_cell.angle_alpha   90.00
_cell.angle_beta   90.00
_cell.angle_gamma   90.00
#
_symmetry.space_group_name_H-M   'P 1'
#
loop_
_entity.id
_entity.type
_entity.pdbx_description
1 polymer ?
#
loop_
_entity_poly.entity_id
_entity_poly.type
_entity_poly.pdbx_seq_one_letter_code
_entity_poly.pdbx_strand_id
1 'polypeptide(L)'
;MSLSYLVTIPKADLKLKTVKDFITGIFIDNSGSTSSQLVSIGKNVLQAELSICEATQFNHIVLWNTSAKLCTNIQSARPDGGTSPTAIFQNESTKNAFNKSDVIVFVTDGEIDNSSVTQFATYTKDNLNKALVICIIVHKRLSTPSQINVSVVAPLMMASNVLCLFYDGETFYILSSKGYISQFYKSSDDLTDYHKLNTLNINELFHNVKIYEYTKIPDGYIPIRDNEQEIIAIDFNKFLNIT
;
A
#
# COMPACT_ATOMS: atom_id res chain seq x y z
N MET A 1 29.21 0.46 -20.31
CA MET A 1 28.58 1.79 -20.45
C MET A 1 28.10 2.23 -19.08
N SER A 2 28.51 3.40 -18.61
CA SER A 2 27.94 3.98 -17.38
C SER A 2 26.50 4.43 -17.68
N LEU A 3 25.52 3.95 -16.92
CA LEU A 3 24.13 4.38 -17.04
C LEU A 3 24.01 5.74 -16.34
N SER A 4 24.27 6.83 -17.08
CA SER A 4 24.33 8.21 -16.55
C SER A 4 23.02 8.74 -15.95
N TYR A 5 21.91 8.02 -16.13
CA TYR A 5 20.61 8.30 -15.53
C TYR A 5 20.37 7.58 -14.20
N LEU A 6 21.24 6.63 -13.81
CA LEU A 6 21.15 6.02 -12.48
C LEU A 6 21.79 6.94 -11.44
N VAL A 7 21.10 7.10 -10.32
CA VAL A 7 21.54 7.91 -9.20
C VAL A 7 21.47 7.12 -7.91
N THR A 8 22.43 7.38 -7.03
CA THR A 8 22.49 6.81 -5.68
C THR A 8 22.13 7.89 -4.68
N ILE A 9 21.14 7.61 -3.84
CA ILE A 9 20.71 8.46 -2.74
C ILE A 9 21.12 7.75 -1.44
N PRO A 10 22.12 8.27 -0.71
CA PRO A 10 22.59 7.62 0.52
C PRO A 10 21.55 7.70 1.64
N LYS A 11 21.54 6.67 2.49
CA LYS A 11 20.72 6.57 3.70
C LYS A 11 21.49 6.88 4.99
N ALA A 12 22.66 7.51 4.86
CA ALA A 12 23.45 7.92 6.00
C ALA A 12 22.56 8.69 6.99
N ASP A 13 22.66 8.32 8.27
CA ASP A 13 21.94 8.92 9.40
C ASP A 13 20.43 8.61 9.54
N LEU A 14 19.85 7.76 8.69
CA LEU A 14 18.46 7.32 8.88
C LEU A 14 18.31 6.39 10.09
N LYS A 15 17.31 6.66 10.93
CA LYS A 15 17.02 5.83 12.10
C LYS A 15 16.11 4.66 11.74
N LEU A 16 16.38 3.52 12.36
CA LEU A 16 15.45 2.38 12.38
C LEU A 16 14.37 2.63 13.43
N LYS A 17 13.12 2.47 13.01
CA LYS A 17 11.92 2.63 13.83
C LYS A 17 10.99 1.45 13.61
N THR A 18 10.23 1.07 14.63
CA THR A 18 9.12 0.12 14.41
C THR A 18 8.00 0.83 13.64
N VAL A 19 7.18 0.08 12.89
CA VAL A 19 6.13 0.68 12.05
C VAL A 19 5.17 1.55 12.88
N LYS A 20 4.87 1.15 14.12
CA LYS A 20 4.05 1.94 15.06
C LYS A 20 4.66 3.26 15.53
N ASP A 21 5.97 3.48 15.37
CA ASP A 21 6.66 4.72 15.78
C ASP A 21 6.55 5.83 14.71
N PHE A 22 5.95 5.51 13.55
CA PHE A 22 5.69 6.44 12.45
C PHE A 22 4.31 7.06 12.55
N ILE A 23 4.07 8.15 11.81
CA ILE A 23 2.71 8.61 11.56
C ILE A 23 2.07 7.64 10.56
N THR A 24 1.10 6.86 11.02
CA THR A 24 0.43 5.82 10.23
C THR A 24 -0.95 6.28 9.76
N GLY A 25 -1.24 6.05 8.48
CA GLY A 25 -2.55 6.29 7.90
C GLY A 25 -3.11 5.02 7.28
N ILE A 26 -4.35 4.66 7.62
CA ILE A 26 -5.10 3.58 6.98
C ILE A 26 -6.24 4.13 6.11
N PHE A 27 -6.32 3.66 4.88
CA PHE A 27 -7.23 4.11 3.84
C PHE A 27 -8.07 2.91 3.39
N ILE A 28 -9.30 2.85 3.87
CA ILE A 28 -10.17 1.68 3.76
C ILE A 28 -11.22 1.95 2.71
N ASP A 29 -11.28 1.07 1.71
CA ASP A 29 -12.37 1.06 0.75
C ASP A 29 -13.68 0.78 1.50
N ASN A 30 -14.70 1.60 1.29
CA ASN A 30 -16.04 1.33 1.79
C ASN A 30 -17.05 1.37 0.64
N SER A 31 -16.61 1.07 -0.59
CA SER A 31 -17.44 0.98 -1.77
C SER A 31 -18.51 -0.12 -1.64
N GLY A 32 -19.53 -0.09 -2.51
CA GLY A 32 -20.63 -1.06 -2.45
C GLY A 32 -20.19 -2.53 -2.60
N SER A 33 -19.09 -2.81 -3.31
CA SER A 33 -18.54 -4.17 -3.47
C SER A 33 -18.16 -4.82 -2.14
N THR A 34 -17.72 -4.00 -1.18
CA THR A 34 -17.30 -4.44 0.16
C THR A 34 -18.42 -5.06 1.00
N SER A 35 -19.67 -4.99 0.53
CA SER A 35 -20.81 -5.71 1.10
C SER A 35 -20.77 -7.23 0.85
N SER A 36 -19.91 -7.69 -0.05
CA SER A 36 -19.71 -9.10 -0.38
C SER A 36 -19.25 -9.90 0.85
N GLN A 37 -19.74 -11.14 0.96
CA GLN A 37 -19.47 -12.01 2.12
C GLN A 37 -18.15 -12.77 1.97
N LEU A 38 -17.36 -12.79 3.04
CA LEU A 38 -16.24 -13.71 3.26
C LEU A 38 -16.76 -14.88 4.09
N VAL A 39 -17.17 -15.94 3.38
CA VAL A 39 -17.82 -17.12 3.97
C VAL A 39 -16.97 -17.77 5.07
N SER A 40 -15.65 -17.75 4.93
CA SER A 40 -14.67 -18.26 5.92
C SER A 40 -14.89 -17.70 7.32
N ILE A 41 -15.22 -16.42 7.43
CA ILE A 41 -15.30 -15.71 8.71
C ILE A 41 -16.70 -15.15 9.04
N GLY A 42 -17.70 -15.40 8.20
CA GLY A 42 -19.07 -14.93 8.41
C GLY A 42 -19.20 -13.41 8.50
N LYS A 43 -18.27 -12.68 7.89
CA LYS A 43 -18.23 -11.22 7.83
C LYS A 43 -18.28 -10.77 6.37
N ASN A 44 -18.76 -9.56 6.10
CA ASN A 44 -18.52 -8.95 4.81
C ASN A 44 -17.09 -8.43 4.70
N VAL A 45 -16.67 -8.07 3.48
CA VAL A 45 -15.30 -7.58 3.23
C VAL A 45 -15.01 -6.34 4.07
N LEU A 46 -15.90 -5.34 4.10
CA LEU A 46 -15.67 -4.13 4.91
C LEU A 46 -15.42 -4.49 6.38
N GLN A 47 -16.21 -5.39 6.97
CA GLN A 47 -16.02 -5.83 8.35
C GLN A 47 -14.67 -6.51 8.59
N ALA A 48 -14.15 -7.23 7.60
CA ALA A 48 -12.80 -7.79 7.65
C ALA A 48 -11.74 -6.70 7.54
N GLU A 49 -11.90 -5.74 6.64
CA GLU A 49 -11.01 -4.58 6.50
C GLU A 49 -10.95 -3.73 7.77
N LEU A 50 -12.11 -3.43 8.38
CA LEU A 50 -12.18 -2.67 9.64
C LEU A 50 -11.54 -3.42 10.80
N SER A 51 -11.53 -4.76 10.79
CA SER A 51 -10.85 -5.55 11.85
C SER A 51 -9.33 -5.39 11.83
N ILE A 52 -8.75 -5.02 10.68
CA ILE A 52 -7.32 -4.66 10.56
C ILE A 52 -7.04 -3.38 11.36
N CYS A 53 -7.97 -2.43 11.34
CA CYS A 53 -7.87 -1.20 12.12
C CYS A 53 -8.04 -1.43 13.62
N GLU A 54 -8.84 -2.40 14.02
CA GLU A 54 -9.02 -2.70 15.45
C GLU A 54 -7.76 -3.34 16.05
N ALA A 55 -6.95 -4.02 15.23
CA ALA A 55 -5.70 -4.66 15.66
C ALA A 55 -4.54 -3.67 15.86
N THR A 56 -4.61 -2.47 15.27
CA THR A 56 -3.50 -1.50 15.24
C THR A 56 -3.98 -0.07 15.43
N GLN A 57 -3.28 0.73 16.24
CA GLN A 57 -3.60 2.15 16.37
C GLN A 57 -3.06 2.96 15.17
N PHE A 58 -3.95 3.63 14.46
CA PHE A 58 -3.62 4.52 13.33
C PHE A 58 -3.80 5.99 13.70
N ASN A 59 -2.89 6.85 13.26
CA ASN A 59 -3.01 8.31 13.44
C ASN A 59 -4.12 8.89 12.55
N HIS A 60 -4.29 8.31 11.36
CA HIS A 60 -5.30 8.70 10.40
C HIS A 60 -6.08 7.48 9.92
N ILE A 61 -7.41 7.54 9.99
CA ILE A 61 -8.30 6.54 9.42
C ILE A 61 -9.15 7.26 8.39
N VAL A 62 -9.08 6.82 7.14
CA VAL A 62 -9.84 7.37 6.01
C VAL A 62 -10.72 6.28 5.44
N LEU A 63 -12.01 6.57 5.30
CA LEU A 63 -12.92 5.76 4.49
C LEU A 63 -13.01 6.41 3.11
N TRP A 64 -12.95 5.59 2.06
CA TRP A 64 -13.05 6.08 0.70
C TRP A 64 -13.94 5.17 -0.18
N ASN A 65 -14.70 5.81 -1.06
CA ASN A 65 -15.50 5.20 -2.11
C ASN A 65 -15.47 6.16 -3.33
N THR A 66 -16.62 6.64 -3.82
CA THR A 66 -16.69 7.82 -4.72
C THR A 66 -16.46 9.15 -4.01
N SER A 67 -16.34 9.13 -2.68
CA SER A 67 -15.99 10.25 -1.80
C SER A 67 -15.01 9.77 -0.73
N ALA A 68 -14.27 10.66 -0.09
CA ALA A 68 -13.39 10.28 1.02
C ALA A 68 -13.61 11.16 2.24
N LYS A 69 -13.53 10.55 3.42
CA LYS A 69 -13.66 11.25 4.71
C LYS A 69 -12.76 10.66 5.79
N LEU A 70 -12.33 11.52 6.71
CA LEU A 70 -11.72 11.06 7.97
C LEU A 70 -12.77 10.31 8.79
N CYS A 71 -12.37 9.18 9.36
CA CYS A 71 -13.21 8.34 10.18
C CYS A 71 -12.84 8.50 11.65
N THR A 72 -13.75 9.06 12.44
CA THR A 72 -13.61 9.16 13.90
C THR A 72 -14.32 8.03 14.62
N ASN A 73 -15.25 7.34 13.95
CA ASN A 73 -15.99 6.21 14.50
C ASN A 73 -16.14 5.10 13.45
N ILE A 74 -15.24 4.12 13.53
CA ILE A 74 -15.18 3.00 12.60
C ILE A 74 -16.46 2.15 12.58
N GLN A 75 -17.19 2.09 13.70
CA GLN A 75 -18.43 1.32 13.82
C GLN A 75 -19.58 1.89 12.99
N SER A 76 -19.44 3.13 12.52
CA SER A 76 -20.40 3.79 11.61
C SER A 76 -20.14 3.51 10.13
N ALA A 77 -19.01 2.88 9.78
CA ALA A 77 -18.65 2.59 8.40
C ALA A 77 -19.62 1.57 7.78
N ARG A 78 -20.09 1.86 6.56
CA ARG A 78 -20.99 0.98 5.81
C ARG A 78 -20.54 0.94 4.35
N PRO A 79 -20.75 -0.18 3.64
CA PRO A 79 -20.56 -0.24 2.20
C PRO A 79 -21.51 0.75 1.52
N ASP A 80 -20.98 1.58 0.62
CA ASP A 80 -21.71 2.63 -0.08
C ASP A 80 -20.97 3.11 -1.34
N GLY A 81 -21.69 3.57 -2.35
CA GLY A 81 -21.10 4.19 -3.55
C GLY A 81 -20.28 3.25 -4.44
N GLY A 82 -19.51 3.85 -5.36
CA GLY A 82 -18.57 3.14 -6.24
C GLY A 82 -17.12 3.22 -5.74
N THR A 83 -16.18 2.70 -6.54
CA THR A 83 -14.76 2.62 -6.18
C THR A 83 -13.97 3.71 -6.90
N SER A 84 -13.54 4.77 -6.18
CA SER A 84 -12.74 5.86 -6.75
C SER A 84 -11.63 6.32 -5.79
N PRO A 85 -10.43 5.73 -5.85
CA PRO A 85 -9.36 6.06 -4.91
C PRO A 85 -8.85 7.51 -5.07
N THR A 86 -9.15 8.18 -6.20
CA THR A 86 -8.84 9.60 -6.40
C THR A 86 -9.63 10.52 -5.47
N ALA A 87 -10.77 10.07 -4.93
CA ALA A 87 -11.57 10.81 -3.96
C ALA A 87 -10.76 11.21 -2.71
N ILE A 88 -9.75 10.41 -2.34
CA ILE A 88 -8.82 10.72 -1.24
C ILE A 88 -8.11 12.05 -1.45
N PHE A 89 -7.78 12.37 -2.71
CA PHE A 89 -7.02 13.57 -3.06
C PHE A 89 -7.91 14.78 -3.40
N GLN A 90 -9.20 14.56 -3.61
CA GLN A 90 -10.17 15.62 -3.88
C GLN A 90 -10.66 16.31 -2.60
N ASN A 91 -10.56 15.64 -1.45
CA ASN A 91 -10.85 16.21 -0.14
C ASN A 91 -9.54 16.59 0.56
N GLU A 92 -9.38 17.88 0.90
CA GLU A 92 -8.17 18.41 1.52
C GLU A 92 -7.83 17.74 2.86
N SER A 93 -8.82 17.31 3.65
CA SER A 93 -8.56 16.64 4.93
C SER A 93 -7.96 15.25 4.75
N THR A 94 -8.49 14.47 3.80
CA THR A 94 -8.00 13.11 3.52
C THR A 94 -6.69 13.12 2.75
N LYS A 95 -6.51 14.10 1.85
CA LYS A 95 -5.24 14.39 1.18
C LYS A 95 -4.16 14.75 2.18
N ASN A 96 -4.47 15.62 3.16
CA ASN A 96 -3.52 15.96 4.22
C ASN A 96 -3.17 14.76 5.09
N ALA A 97 -4.13 13.88 5.40
CA ALA A 97 -3.85 12.63 6.09
C ALA A 97 -2.91 11.72 5.28
N PHE A 98 -3.14 11.56 3.98
CA PHE A 98 -2.26 10.81 3.09
C PHE A 98 -0.85 11.41 3.07
N ASN A 99 -0.74 12.73 2.90
CA ASN A 99 0.55 13.40 2.79
C ASN A 99 1.36 13.37 4.09
N LYS A 100 0.70 13.52 5.25
CA LYS A 100 1.36 13.51 6.57
C LYS A 100 1.70 12.12 7.11
N SER A 101 1.12 11.06 6.55
CA SER A 101 1.45 9.69 6.96
C SER A 101 2.80 9.29 6.40
N ASP A 102 3.69 8.80 7.24
CA ASP A 102 4.97 8.21 6.82
C ASP A 102 4.77 6.76 6.35
N VAL A 103 3.80 6.06 6.93
CA VAL A 103 3.38 4.71 6.55
C VAL A 103 1.93 4.72 6.11
N ILE A 104 1.66 4.18 4.91
CA ILE A 104 0.33 4.06 4.35
C ILE A 104 -0.11 2.60 4.40
N VAL A 105 -1.28 2.34 4.94
CA VAL A 105 -2.00 1.07 4.77
C VAL A 105 -3.19 1.33 3.87
N PHE A 106 -3.17 0.77 2.67
CA PHE A 106 -4.22 0.95 1.67
C PHE A 106 -4.99 -0.35 1.52
N VAL A 107 -6.27 -0.34 1.86
CA VAL A 107 -7.11 -1.53 1.94
C VAL A 107 -8.24 -1.42 0.92
N THR A 108 -8.46 -2.49 0.17
CA THR A 108 -9.43 -2.53 -0.93
C THR A 108 -9.91 -3.96 -1.19
N ASP A 109 -11.13 -4.09 -1.70
CA ASP A 109 -11.64 -5.36 -2.25
C ASP A 109 -11.69 -5.36 -3.78
N GLY A 110 -11.63 -4.16 -4.36
CA GLY A 110 -12.10 -3.90 -5.70
C GLY A 110 -11.06 -3.89 -6.82
N GLU A 111 -11.64 -3.70 -8.00
CA GLU A 111 -11.00 -3.47 -9.28
C GLU A 111 -11.42 -2.09 -9.78
N ILE A 112 -10.49 -1.40 -10.44
CA ILE A 112 -10.77 -0.15 -11.15
C ILE A 112 -10.30 -0.27 -12.59
N ASP A 113 -10.95 0.47 -13.48
CA ASP A 113 -10.57 0.50 -14.89
C ASP A 113 -9.23 1.22 -15.12
N ASN A 114 -8.65 1.03 -16.30
CA ASN A 114 -7.34 1.60 -16.67
C ASN A 114 -7.28 3.14 -16.61
N SER A 115 -8.39 3.83 -16.90
CA SER A 115 -8.44 5.30 -16.83
C SER A 115 -8.37 5.77 -15.39
N SER A 116 -9.08 5.08 -14.50
CA SER A 116 -9.04 5.28 -13.05
C SER A 116 -7.66 4.97 -12.46
N VAL A 117 -6.99 3.91 -12.91
CA VAL A 117 -5.59 3.59 -12.54
C VAL A 117 -4.66 4.74 -12.91
N THR A 118 -4.75 5.22 -14.16
CA THR A 118 -3.91 6.31 -14.67
C THR A 118 -4.14 7.62 -13.91
N GLN A 119 -5.41 7.93 -13.61
CA GLN A 119 -5.77 9.10 -12.84
C GLN A 119 -5.22 9.00 -11.41
N PHE A 120 -5.38 7.85 -10.75
CA PHE A 120 -4.87 7.63 -9.40
C PHE A 120 -3.34 7.74 -9.34
N ALA A 121 -2.63 7.16 -10.32
CA ALA A 121 -1.18 7.33 -10.46
C ALA A 121 -0.75 8.79 -10.58
N THR A 122 -1.53 9.62 -11.27
CA THR A 122 -1.24 11.05 -11.40
C THR A 122 -1.33 11.80 -10.07
N TYR A 123 -2.23 11.40 -9.17
CA TYR A 123 -2.35 12.00 -7.84
C TYR A 123 -1.30 11.49 -6.86
N THR A 124 -0.90 10.23 -6.97
CA THR A 124 0.01 9.59 -6.02
C THR A 124 1.48 9.84 -6.34
N LYS A 125 1.86 10.03 -7.61
CA LYS A 125 3.28 10.10 -8.06
C LYS A 125 4.19 10.97 -7.20
N ASP A 126 3.72 12.13 -6.73
CA ASP A 126 4.53 13.10 -5.97
C ASP A 126 4.43 12.89 -4.45
N ASN A 127 3.56 11.96 -4.00
CA ASN A 127 3.22 11.72 -2.60
C ASN A 127 3.58 10.30 -2.14
N LEU A 128 4.25 9.49 -2.96
CA LEU A 128 4.66 8.10 -2.64
C LEU A 128 6.02 7.98 -1.97
N ASN A 129 6.66 9.10 -1.66
CA ASN A 129 7.86 9.12 -0.84
C ASN A 129 7.51 8.86 0.64
N LYS A 130 7.29 7.57 0.95
CA LYS A 130 6.84 7.03 2.23
C LYS A 130 7.89 6.08 2.79
N ALA A 131 7.92 5.91 4.11
CA ALA A 131 8.78 4.91 4.76
C ALA A 131 8.35 3.49 4.39
N LEU A 132 7.04 3.26 4.29
CA LEU A 132 6.46 1.99 3.83
C LEU A 132 5.04 2.21 3.29
N VAL A 133 4.71 1.55 2.19
CA VAL A 133 3.35 1.42 1.70
C VAL A 133 2.91 -0.04 1.79
N ILE A 134 1.84 -0.31 2.53
CA ILE A 134 1.25 -1.63 2.72
C ILE A 134 -0.07 -1.64 1.93
N CYS A 135 -0.14 -2.42 0.88
CA CYS A 135 -1.35 -2.64 0.08
C CYS A 135 -2.00 -3.93 0.55
N ILE A 136 -3.28 -3.90 0.93
CA ILE A 136 -4.02 -5.08 1.40
C ILE A 136 -5.26 -5.25 0.51
N ILE A 137 -5.30 -6.34 -0.23
CA ILE A 137 -6.45 -6.72 -1.04
C ILE A 137 -7.26 -7.74 -0.24
N VAL A 138 -8.48 -7.36 0.16
CA VAL A 138 -9.36 -8.20 0.94
C VAL A 138 -10.43 -8.80 0.05
N HIS A 139 -10.43 -10.11 -0.13
CA HIS A 139 -11.41 -10.75 -0.99
C HIS A 139 -11.53 -12.24 -0.66
N LYS A 140 -12.64 -12.88 -1.03
CA LYS A 140 -12.74 -14.35 -0.92
C LYS A 140 -11.62 -15.02 -1.73
N ARG A 141 -11.08 -16.11 -1.19
CA ARG A 141 -10.04 -16.89 -1.88
C ARG A 141 -10.51 -17.31 -3.28
N LEU A 142 -9.71 -16.94 -4.27
CA LEU A 142 -9.90 -17.34 -5.68
C LEU A 142 -9.26 -18.71 -5.93
N SER A 143 -9.36 -19.24 -7.15
CA SER A 143 -8.75 -20.54 -7.47
C SER A 143 -7.23 -20.50 -7.35
N THR A 144 -6.61 -19.40 -7.78
CA THR A 144 -5.16 -19.18 -7.69
C THR A 144 -4.85 -17.72 -7.32
N PRO A 145 -3.68 -17.44 -6.71
CA PRO A 145 -3.26 -16.06 -6.47
C PRO A 145 -3.13 -15.20 -7.73
N SER A 146 -2.78 -15.79 -8.87
CA SER A 146 -2.64 -15.09 -10.16
C SER A 146 -3.92 -14.43 -10.67
N GLN A 147 -5.08 -14.79 -10.11
CA GLN A 147 -6.38 -14.21 -10.46
C GLN A 147 -6.73 -12.96 -9.66
N ILE A 148 -5.94 -12.62 -8.64
CA ILE A 148 -6.22 -11.46 -7.78
C ILE A 148 -6.01 -10.18 -8.59
N ASN A 149 -7.06 -9.36 -8.65
CA ASN A 149 -6.96 -8.06 -9.31
C ASN A 149 -6.23 -7.07 -8.39
N VAL A 150 -5.17 -6.45 -8.92
CA VAL A 150 -4.32 -5.49 -8.19
C VAL A 150 -4.45 -4.05 -8.73
N SER A 151 -5.41 -3.78 -9.61
CA SER A 151 -5.54 -2.50 -10.33
C SER A 151 -5.59 -1.28 -9.40
N VAL A 152 -6.35 -1.36 -8.30
CA VAL A 152 -6.46 -0.28 -7.31
C VAL A 152 -5.11 0.06 -6.67
N VAL A 153 -4.32 -0.96 -6.34
CA VAL A 153 -3.05 -0.79 -5.62
C VAL A 153 -1.86 -0.60 -6.55
N ALA A 154 -2.00 -0.89 -7.84
CA ALA A 154 -0.92 -0.81 -8.83
C ALA A 154 -0.21 0.55 -8.84
N PRO A 155 -0.89 1.71 -8.78
CA PRO A 155 -0.23 3.01 -8.68
C PRO A 155 0.65 3.18 -7.44
N LEU A 156 0.30 2.55 -6.32
CA LEU A 156 1.04 2.64 -5.06
C LEU A 156 2.33 1.80 -5.09
N MET A 157 2.40 0.79 -5.97
CA MET A 157 3.58 -0.05 -6.16
C MET A 157 4.80 0.72 -6.67
N MET A 158 4.64 2.00 -7.04
CA MET A 158 5.73 2.89 -7.43
C MET A 158 6.57 3.40 -6.25
N ALA A 159 6.06 3.35 -5.00
CA ALA A 159 6.84 3.73 -3.81
C ALA A 159 8.11 2.88 -3.64
N SER A 160 9.15 3.38 -2.96
CA SER A 160 10.44 2.66 -2.87
C SER A 160 10.36 1.38 -2.03
N ASN A 161 9.54 1.41 -0.98
CA ASN A 161 9.39 0.33 -0.01
C ASN A 161 7.90 -0.06 0.10
N VAL A 162 7.55 -1.25 -0.41
CA VAL A 162 6.16 -1.67 -0.61
C VAL A 162 5.97 -3.12 -0.19
N LEU A 163 4.86 -3.39 0.49
CA LEU A 163 4.38 -4.73 0.81
C LEU A 163 2.94 -4.89 0.31
N CYS A 164 2.72 -5.81 -0.62
CA CYS A 164 1.39 -6.11 -1.17
C CYS A 164 0.91 -7.45 -0.64
N LEU A 165 -0.26 -7.43 -0.01
CA LEU A 165 -0.87 -8.55 0.69
C LEU A 165 -2.24 -8.88 0.10
N PHE A 166 -2.58 -10.16 0.18
CA PHE A 166 -3.92 -10.66 0.00
C PHE A 166 -4.44 -11.19 1.34
N TYR A 167 -5.67 -10.83 1.70
CA TYR A 167 -6.31 -11.29 2.92
C TYR A 167 -7.66 -11.93 2.59
N ASP A 168 -7.84 -13.19 2.97
CA ASP A 168 -9.06 -13.95 2.70
C ASP A 168 -10.03 -14.04 3.89
N GLY A 169 -9.80 -13.18 4.90
CA GLY A 169 -10.51 -13.20 6.16
C GLY A 169 -9.81 -14.02 7.25
N GLU A 170 -8.90 -14.93 6.88
CA GLU A 170 -8.18 -15.75 7.86
C GLU A 170 -6.68 -15.49 7.82
N THR A 171 -6.10 -15.45 6.61
CA THR A 171 -4.65 -15.45 6.41
C THR A 171 -4.21 -14.29 5.54
N PHE A 172 -3.15 -13.59 5.96
CA PHE A 172 -2.46 -12.61 5.12
C PHE A 172 -1.38 -13.32 4.31
N TYR A 173 -1.55 -13.36 2.99
CA TYR A 173 -0.60 -13.87 2.02
C TYR A 173 0.21 -12.74 1.41
N ILE A 174 1.52 -12.94 1.26
CA ILE A 174 2.41 -11.97 0.61
C ILE A 174 2.36 -12.19 -0.89
N LEU A 175 1.76 -11.24 -1.62
CA LEU A 175 1.73 -11.25 -3.09
C LEU A 175 3.01 -10.67 -3.68
N SER A 176 3.48 -9.56 -3.12
CA SER A 176 4.67 -8.86 -3.62
C SER A 176 5.34 -8.07 -2.51
N SER A 177 6.65 -7.93 -2.61
CA SER A 177 7.46 -7.11 -1.69
C SER A 177 8.54 -6.39 -2.48
N LYS A 178 8.81 -5.12 -2.15
CA LYS A 178 9.81 -4.29 -2.82
C LYS A 178 10.51 -3.39 -1.83
N GLY A 179 11.82 -3.19 -2.00
CA GLY A 179 12.64 -2.35 -1.12
C GLY A 179 13.07 -3.07 0.15
N TYR A 180 13.43 -2.30 1.18
CA TYR A 180 13.97 -2.82 2.43
C TYR A 180 13.04 -3.85 3.11
N ILE A 181 11.72 -3.70 3.00
CA ILE A 181 10.75 -4.61 3.61
C ILE A 181 10.87 -6.06 3.09
N SER A 182 11.39 -6.26 1.88
CA SER A 182 11.51 -7.59 1.24
C SER A 182 12.51 -8.52 1.93
N GLN A 183 13.42 -7.99 2.75
CA GLN A 183 14.32 -8.83 3.57
C GLN A 183 13.58 -9.60 4.67
N PHE A 184 12.46 -9.03 5.16
CA PHE A 184 11.63 -9.59 6.22
C PHE A 184 10.50 -10.42 5.64
N TYR A 185 9.92 -9.93 4.54
CA TYR A 185 8.75 -10.52 3.90
C TYR A 185 9.03 -10.78 2.43
N LYS A 186 9.58 -11.96 2.13
CA LYS A 186 9.86 -12.36 0.75
C LYS A 186 8.57 -12.75 0.03
N SER A 187 8.37 -12.22 -1.17
CA SER A 187 7.32 -12.71 -2.08
C SER A 187 7.76 -13.99 -2.80
N SER A 188 6.79 -14.80 -3.19
CA SER A 188 7.00 -15.95 -4.09
C SER A 188 6.74 -15.53 -5.53
N ASP A 189 7.56 -15.99 -6.46
CA ASP A 189 7.33 -15.78 -7.90
C ASP A 189 6.26 -16.75 -8.46
N ASP A 190 5.88 -17.76 -7.68
CA ASP A 190 4.92 -18.78 -8.08
C ASP A 190 3.51 -18.48 -7.53
N LEU A 191 2.71 -17.83 -8.38
CA LEU A 191 1.32 -17.46 -8.10
C LEU A 191 0.30 -18.53 -8.53
N THR A 192 0.74 -19.78 -8.72
CA THR A 192 -0.16 -20.89 -9.11
C THR A 192 -0.94 -21.48 -7.94
N ASP A 193 -0.46 -21.31 -6.70
CA ASP A 193 -1.08 -21.88 -5.50
C ASP A 193 -0.77 -21.00 -4.26
N TYR A 194 -1.78 -20.79 -3.40
CA TYR A 194 -1.63 -20.07 -2.13
C TYR A 194 -0.65 -20.75 -1.17
N HIS A 195 -0.48 -22.08 -1.23
CA HIS A 195 0.47 -22.81 -0.40
C HIS A 195 1.94 -22.47 -0.72
N LYS A 196 2.19 -21.88 -1.89
CA LYS A 196 3.52 -21.42 -2.30
C LYS A 196 3.82 -19.98 -1.89
N LEU A 197 2.81 -19.26 -1.39
CA LEU A 197 2.98 -17.91 -0.89
C LEU A 197 3.40 -17.95 0.57
N ASN A 198 4.31 -17.04 0.93
CA ASN A 198 4.59 -16.79 2.33
C ASN A 198 3.41 -16.07 2.98
N THR A 199 3.18 -16.34 4.26
CA THR A 199 2.17 -15.66 5.06
C THR A 199 2.84 -14.76 6.09
N LEU A 200 2.09 -13.82 6.64
CA LEU A 200 2.57 -13.00 7.75
C LEU A 200 1.50 -12.81 8.83
N ASN A 201 1.97 -12.51 10.03
CA ASN A 201 1.14 -11.98 11.10
C ASN A 201 1.17 -10.45 11.06
N ILE A 202 0.03 -9.82 10.83
CA ILE A 202 -0.06 -8.36 10.68
C ILE A 202 0.38 -7.62 11.95
N ASN A 203 0.16 -8.19 13.14
CA ASN A 203 0.58 -7.58 14.39
C ASN A 203 2.12 -7.55 14.51
N GLU A 204 2.79 -8.60 14.06
CA GLU A 204 4.26 -8.66 14.06
C GLU A 204 4.86 -7.62 13.12
N LEU A 205 4.23 -7.39 11.95
CA LEU A 205 4.62 -6.31 11.04
C LEU A 205 4.63 -4.95 11.77
N PHE A 206 3.58 -4.65 12.52
CA PHE A 206 3.48 -3.35 13.20
C PHE A 206 4.41 -3.19 14.42
N HIS A 207 4.63 -4.27 15.17
CA HIS A 207 5.30 -4.22 16.48
C HIS A 207 6.79 -4.58 16.43
N ASN A 208 7.19 -5.49 15.54
CA ASN A 208 8.51 -6.11 15.58
C ASN A 208 9.40 -5.68 14.41
N VAL A 209 8.80 -5.39 13.25
CA VAL A 209 9.57 -5.01 12.08
C VAL A 209 10.03 -3.57 12.19
N LYS A 210 11.35 -3.42 12.04
CA LYS A 210 12.01 -2.12 12.01
C LYS A 210 12.34 -1.75 10.57
N ILE A 211 11.91 -0.57 10.17
CA ILE A 211 12.22 0.02 8.87
C ILE A 211 12.92 1.36 9.08
N TYR A 212 13.65 1.80 8.07
CA TYR A 212 14.26 3.12 8.10
C TYR A 212 13.19 4.20 7.97
N GLU A 213 13.43 5.34 8.60
CA GLU A 213 12.79 6.59 8.18
C GLU A 213 12.99 6.82 6.69
N TYR A 214 12.09 7.57 6.04
CA TYR A 214 12.24 7.84 4.62
C TYR A 214 13.24 8.99 4.40
N THR A 215 14.12 8.85 3.41
CA THR A 215 14.87 9.97 2.86
C THR A 215 14.02 10.63 1.79
N LYS A 216 14.06 11.97 1.70
CA LYS A 216 13.41 12.66 0.58
C LYS A 216 14.04 12.24 -0.74
N ILE A 217 13.30 11.47 -1.55
CA ILE A 217 13.64 11.22 -2.95
C ILE A 217 13.36 12.52 -3.73
N PRO A 218 14.32 13.06 -4.50
CA PRO A 218 14.10 14.26 -5.31
C PRO A 218 12.98 14.07 -6.34
N ASP A 219 12.26 15.13 -6.65
CA ASP A 219 11.18 15.09 -7.65
C ASP A 219 11.73 14.68 -9.02
N GLY A 220 10.97 13.86 -9.76
CA GLY A 220 11.39 13.31 -11.06
C GLY A 220 12.33 12.10 -10.98
N TYR A 221 12.53 11.52 -9.79
CA TYR A 221 13.33 10.32 -9.58
C TYR A 221 12.43 9.12 -9.30
N ILE A 222 12.70 8.00 -9.96
CA ILE A 222 11.92 6.76 -9.79
C ILE A 222 12.79 5.73 -9.04
N PRO A 223 12.46 5.37 -7.78
CA PRO A 223 13.24 4.39 -7.04
C PRO A 223 13.09 2.99 -7.65
N ILE A 224 14.23 2.35 -7.93
CA ILE A 224 14.30 0.98 -8.46
C ILE A 224 14.85 -0.02 -7.45
N ARG A 225 15.66 0.45 -6.49
CA ARG A 225 16.20 -0.37 -5.39
C ARG A 225 16.28 0.45 -4.12
N ASP A 226 15.99 -0.17 -3.00
CA ASP A 226 16.02 0.44 -1.67
C ASP A 226 16.58 -0.62 -0.70
N ASN A 227 17.76 -0.36 -0.12
CA ASN A 227 18.45 -1.26 0.83
C ASN A 227 18.87 -0.51 2.10
N GLU A 228 19.76 -1.08 2.92
CA GLU A 228 20.23 -0.47 4.18
C GLU A 228 21.07 0.79 3.97
N GLN A 229 21.86 0.82 2.90
CA GLN A 229 22.89 1.83 2.68
C GLN A 229 22.40 2.97 1.78
N GLU A 230 21.51 2.67 0.83
CA GLU A 230 21.18 3.57 -0.26
C GLU A 230 19.83 3.25 -0.92
N ILE A 231 19.32 4.24 -1.65
CA ILE A 231 18.27 4.08 -2.65
C ILE A 231 18.91 4.28 -4.02
N ILE A 232 18.75 3.33 -4.94
CA ILE A 232 19.05 3.53 -6.35
C ILE A 232 17.77 3.98 -7.05
N ALA A 233 17.86 5.07 -7.80
CA ALA A 233 16.76 5.60 -8.58
C ALA A 233 17.18 5.90 -10.02
N ILE A 234 16.17 6.04 -10.89
CA ILE A 234 16.31 6.58 -12.25
C ILE A 234 15.97 8.06 -12.19
N ASP A 235 16.89 8.92 -12.63
CA ASP A 235 16.58 10.32 -12.98
C ASP A 235 15.79 10.29 -14.30
N PHE A 236 14.47 10.46 -14.20
CA PHE A 236 13.57 10.27 -15.32
C PHE A 236 13.83 11.30 -16.43
N ASN A 237 14.18 12.53 -16.06
CA ASN A 237 14.51 13.58 -17.02
C ASN A 237 15.78 13.25 -17.80
N LYS A 238 16.82 12.72 -17.14
CA LYS A 238 18.02 12.25 -17.85
C LYS A 238 17.76 11.04 -18.71
N PHE A 239 16.95 10.09 -18.23
CA PHE A 239 16.58 8.90 -18.98
C PHE A 239 15.92 9.26 -20.32
N LEU A 240 14.92 10.16 -20.30
CA LEU A 240 14.23 10.63 -21.49
C LEU A 240 15.14 11.35 -22.51
N ASN A 241 16.23 11.96 -22.07
CA ASN A 241 17.17 12.66 -22.96
C ASN A 241 18.16 11.73 -23.67
N ILE A 242 18.20 10.45 -23.30
CA ILE A 242 19.13 9.45 -23.86
C ILE A 242 18.41 8.48 -24.81
N THR A 243 17.08 8.38 -24.70
CA THR A 243 16.18 7.58 -25.55
C THR A 243 15.56 8.41 -26.65
#